data_AF-A0A951CSJ9-F1
#
_entry.id   AF-A0A951CSJ9-F1
#
_cell.length_a   1.000
_cell.length_b   1.000
_cell.length_c   1.000
_cell.angle_alpha   90.00
_cell.angle_beta   90.00
_cell.angle_gamma   90.00
#
_symmetry.space_group_name_H-M   'P 1'
#
loop_
_entity.id
_entity.type
_entity.pdbx_description
1 polymer ?
#
loop_
_entity_poly.entity_id
_entity_poly.type
_entity_poly.pdbx_seq_one_letter_code
_entity_poly.pdbx_strand_id
1 'polypeptide(L)' 'MPEPLNLSTETQFDGVLVRCEGRLVAGLTDLLQAEVKPLIAPGRRVVLDLTGVTQMDSMGLGAIVSLYVS' A
#
# COMPACT_ATOMS: atom_id res chain seq x y z
N MET A 1 -21.56 5.59 -2.55
CA MET A 1 -20.98 4.27 -2.24
C MET A 1 -19.53 4.49 -1.91
N PRO A 2 -18.99 3.83 -0.88
CA PRO A 2 -17.63 4.11 -0.50
C PRO A 2 -16.71 3.35 -1.51
N GLU A 3 -15.84 4.05 -2.25
CA GLU A 3 -14.88 3.50 -3.24
C GLU A 3 -13.94 2.39 -2.71
N PRO A 4 -13.75 1.27 -3.42
CA PRO A 4 -12.83 0.20 -3.04
C PRO A 4 -11.36 0.63 -3.16
N LEU A 5 -10.46 -0.07 -2.44
CA LEU A 5 -9.02 0.16 -2.56
C LEU A 5 -8.52 -0.32 -3.93
N ASN A 6 -7.88 0.57 -4.68
CA ASN A 6 -7.17 0.25 -5.92
C ASN A 6 -5.67 0.46 -5.71
N LEU A 7 -4.88 -0.47 -6.24
CA LEU A 7 -3.42 -0.41 -6.20
C LEU A 7 -2.90 -0.44 -7.63
N SER A 8 -1.97 0.46 -7.92
CA SER A 8 -1.22 0.45 -9.17
C SER A 8 0.27 0.55 -8.89
N THR A 9 1.04 -0.33 -9.54
CA THR A 9 2.47 -0.48 -9.30
C THR A 9 3.25 0.02 -10.50
N GLU A 10 4.17 0.94 -10.27
CA GLU A 10 5.02 1.55 -11.28
C GLU A 10 6.49 1.34 -10.88
N THR A 11 7.25 0.62 -11.72
CA THR A 11 8.68 0.46 -11.50
C THR A 11 9.42 1.70 -11.97
N GLN A 12 10.18 2.32 -11.08
CA GLN A 12 11.01 3.48 -11.37
C GLN A 12 12.50 3.13 -11.24
N PHE A 13 13.36 4.07 -11.66
CA PHE A 13 14.81 3.87 -11.62
C PHE A 13 15.34 3.68 -10.18
N ASP A 14 14.74 4.34 -9.20
CA ASP A 14 15.17 4.32 -7.80
C ASP A 14 14.35 3.37 -6.90
N GLY A 15 13.40 2.62 -7.46
CA GLY A 15 12.54 1.73 -6.68
C GLY A 15 11.22 1.34 -7.35
N VAL A 16 10.24 1.02 -6.51
CA VAL A 16 8.86 0.71 -6.92
C VAL A 16 7.92 1.70 -6.26
N LEU A 17 7.13 2.40 -7.07
CA LEU A 17 6.03 3.25 -6.60
C LEU A 17 4.74 2.44 -6.61
N VAL A 18 4.04 2.38 -5.48
CA VAL A 18 2.71 1.79 -5.38
C VAL A 18 1.73 2.91 -5.05
N ARG A 19 0.84 3.24 -5.99
CA ARG A 19 -0.21 4.23 -5.78
C ARG A 19 -1.43 3.56 -5.17
N CYS A 20 -1.88 4.10 -4.05
CA CYS A 20 -3.04 3.64 -3.31
C CYS A 20 -4.17 4.65 -3.48
N GLU A 21 -5.29 4.20 -4.05
CA GLU A 21 -6.48 5.02 -4.26
C GLU A 21 -7.69 4.39 -3.57
N GLY A 22 -8.54 5.20 -2.92
CA GLY A 22 -9.72 4.73 -2.21
C GLY A 22 -9.50 4.64 -0.70
N ARG A 23 -9.80 3.50 -0.06
CA ARG A 23 -9.79 3.39 1.41
C ARG A 23 -8.94 2.27 1.96
N LEU A 24 -8.20 2.58 3.03
CA LEU A 24 -7.43 1.64 3.84
C LEU A 24 -8.16 1.40 5.16
N VAL A 25 -9.17 0.54 5.12
CA VAL A 25 -9.98 0.16 6.29
C VAL A 25 -10.03 -1.36 6.44
N ALA A 26 -10.48 -1.84 7.60
CA ALA A 26 -10.65 -3.26 7.88
C ALA A 26 -11.33 -4.02 6.70
N GLY A 27 -10.72 -5.13 6.27
CA GLY A 27 -11.19 -5.95 5.14
C GLY A 27 -10.59 -5.58 3.78
N LEU A 28 -9.87 -4.46 3.66
CA LEU A 28 -9.14 -4.06 2.43
C LEU A 28 -7.61 -4.07 2.62
N THR A 29 -7.14 -4.26 3.85
CA THR A 29 -5.72 -4.27 4.22
C THR A 29 -4.95 -5.47 3.68
N ASP A 30 -5.64 -6.59 3.44
CA ASP A 30 -5.01 -7.83 2.97
C ASP A 30 -4.52 -7.69 1.53
N LEU A 31 -5.27 -6.95 0.69
CA LEU A 31 -4.87 -6.62 -0.68
C LEU A 31 -3.56 -5.83 -0.71
N LEU A 32 -3.44 -4.82 0.15
CA LEU A 32 -2.21 -4.03 0.28
C LEU A 32 -1.02 -4.91 0.66
N GLN A 33 -1.19 -5.81 1.63
CA GLN A 33 -0.10 -6.70 2.04
C GLN A 33 0.29 -7.70 0.94
N ALA A 34 -0.69 -8.28 0.24
CA ALA A 34 -0.47 -9.25 -0.81
C ALA A 34 0.29 -8.66 -2.00
N GLU A 35 -0.03 -7.44 -2.40
CA GLU A 35 0.60 -6.78 -3.54
C GLU A 35 1.96 -6.15 -3.18
N VAL A 36 2.12 -5.60 -1.97
CA VAL A 36 3.33 -4.84 -1.62
C VAL A 36 4.43 -5.74 -1.06
N LYS A 37 4.13 -6.75 -0.24
CA LYS A 37 5.17 -7.63 0.35
C LYS A 37 6.12 -8.25 -0.69
N PRO A 38 5.65 -8.77 -1.84
CA PRO A 38 6.54 -9.33 -2.86
C PRO A 38 7.49 -8.31 -3.50
N LEU A 39 7.18 -7.02 -3.40
CA LEU A 39 7.99 -5.93 -3.96
C LEU A 39 9.11 -5.49 -3.01
N ILE A 40 9.04 -5.88 -1.74
CA ILE A 40 10.06 -5.58 -0.73
C ILE A 40 11.24 -6.54 -0.96
N ALA A 41 12.30 -6.02 -1.56
CA ALA A 41 13.53 -6.75 -1.83
C ALA A 41 14.74 -6.02 -1.23
N PRO A 42 15.79 -6.74 -0.79
CA PRO A 42 17.00 -6.12 -0.28
C PRO A 42 17.59 -5.10 -1.26
N GLY A 43 17.87 -3.89 -0.77
CA GLY A 43 18.45 -2.81 -1.58
C GLY A 43 17.50 -2.13 -2.57
N ARG A 44 16.21 -2.48 -2.58
CA ARG A 44 15.21 -1.85 -3.44
C ARG A 44 14.24 -1.02 -2.61
N ARG A 45 14.06 0.26 -2.97
CA ARG A 45 13.10 1.15 -2.31
C ARG A 45 11.68 0.84 -2.77
N VAL A 46 10.75 0.81 -1.83
CA VAL A 46 9.30 0.81 -2.12
C VAL A 46 8.71 2.10 -1.57
N VAL A 47 7.98 2.83 -2.41
CA VAL A 47 7.30 4.08 -2.05
C VAL A 47 5.80 3.84 -2.16
N LEU A 48 5.09 4.02 -1.05
CA LEU A 48 3.62 4.02 -1.04
C LEU A 48 3.14 5.45 -1.25
N ASP A 49 2.48 5.72 -2.37
CA ASP A 49 1.77 6.98 -2.60
C ASP A 49 0.34 6.85 -2.08
N LEU A 50 0.07 7.53 -0.97
CA LEU A 50 -1.23 7.54 -0.30
C LEU A 50 -2.05 8.78 -0.65
N THR A 51 -1.64 9.59 -1.63
CA THR A 51 -2.34 10.84 -2.00
C THR A 51 -3.78 10.59 -2.43
N GLY A 52 -4.06 9.42 -3.03
CA GLY A 52 -5.41 9.00 -3.41
C GLY A 52 -6.22 8.30 -2.31
N VAL A 53 -5.67 8.15 -1.11
CA VAL A 53 -6.37 7.50 0.02
C VAL A 53 -7.29 8.51 0.69
N THR A 54 -8.59 8.25 0.62
CA THR A 54 -9.66 9.13 1.12
C THR A 54 -10.09 8.81 2.55
N GLN A 55 -9.75 7.61 3.07
CA GLN A 55 -10.02 7.22 4.45
C GLN A 55 -9.03 6.16 4.92
N MET A 56 -8.62 6.25 6.20
CA MET A 56 -7.81 5.26 6.89
C MET A 56 -8.31 5.06 8.32
N ASP A 57 -8.42 3.81 8.76
CA ASP A 57 -8.70 3.45 10.16
C ASP A 57 -7.44 2.88 10.86
N SER A 58 -7.59 2.41 12.09
CA SER A 58 -6.48 1.80 12.85
C SER A 58 -5.93 0.52 12.20
N MET A 59 -6.76 -0.24 11.49
CA MET A 59 -6.33 -1.45 10.78
C MET A 59 -5.49 -1.07 9.56
N GLY A 60 -5.90 -0.04 8.83
CA GLY A 60 -5.14 0.53 7.71
C GLY A 60 -3.74 0.97 8.13
N LEU A 61 -3.63 1.70 9.24
CA LEU A 61 -2.33 2.10 9.79
C LEU A 61 -1.49 0.88 10.21
N GLY A 62 -2.12 -0.10 10.88
CA GLY A 62 -1.46 -1.35 11.27
C GLY A 62 -0.91 -2.12 10.06
N ALA A 63 -1.61 -2.11 8.93
CA ALA A 63 -1.16 -2.73 7.69
C ALA A 63 0.06 -2.03 7.06
N ILE A 64 0.15 -0.70 7.15
CA ILE A 64 1.33 0.04 6.68
C ILE A 64 2.53 -0.27 7.57
N VAL A 65 2.33 -0.29 8.89
CA VAL A 65 3.41 -0.63 9.83
C VAL A 65 3.86 -2.08 9.64
N SER A 66 2.93 -3.01 9.40
CA SER A 66 3.28 -4.42 9.14
C SER A 66 4.12 -4.60 7.87
N LEU A 67 3.88 -3.78 6.85
CA LEU A 67 4.72 -3.75 5.64
C LEU A 67 6.13 -3.23 5.91
N TYR A 68 6.28 -2.23 6.77
CA TYR A 68 7.60 -1.68 7.09
C TYR A 68 8.51 -2.67 7.83
N VAL A 69 7.92 -3.57 8.62
CA VAL A 69 8.66 -4.57 9.40
C VAL A 69 8.76 -5.94 8.72
N SER A 70 8.25 -6.07 7.49
CA SER A 70 8.35 -7.29 6.65
C SER A 70 9.67 -7.33 5.90
#